data_AF-A0A9Q3F2B4-F1
#
_entry.id   AF-A0A9Q3F2B4-F1
#
_cell.length_a   1.000
_cell.length_b   1.000
_cell.length_c   1.000
_cell.angle_alpha   90.00
_cell.angle_beta   90.00
_cell.angle_gamma   90.00
#
_symmetry.space_group_name_H-M   'P 1'
#
loop_
_entity.id
_entity.type
_entity.pdbx_description
1 polymer ?
#
loop_
_entity_poly.entity_id
_entity_poly.type
_entity_poly.pdbx_seq_one_letter_code
_entity_poly.pdbx_strand_id
1 'polypeptide(L)'
;MKKIHQQSNPLFFTIYGRNPRFDSIKISQDTPSGKLSTKLQSVQKLVKGELESAITQFKKYADRKRTILSDFQPGDSLWLSSKNIKTTRPTKKLSEIWLGPFEVLKKIAINSYNLNFP
;
A
#
# COMPACT_ATOMS: atom_id res chain seq x y z
N MET A 1 -14.02 0.54 29.77
CA MET A 1 -13.63 -0.30 28.62
C MET A 1 -12.20 -0.75 28.83
N LYS A 2 -11.95 -2.04 29.12
CA LYS A 2 -10.58 -2.55 29.35
C LYS A 2 -9.82 -2.55 28.02
N LYS A 3 -8.69 -1.83 27.95
CA LYS A 3 -7.74 -2.00 26.84
C LYS A 3 -7.20 -3.42 26.93
N ILE A 4 -7.72 -4.33 26.11
CA ILE A 4 -7.07 -5.62 25.87
C ILE A 4 -5.70 -5.25 25.29
N HIS A 5 -4.63 -5.50 26.04
CA HIS A 5 -3.27 -5.42 25.50
C HIS A 5 -3.16 -6.51 24.44
N GLN A 6 -3.48 -6.16 23.19
CA GLN A 6 -3.11 -7.00 22.06
C GLN A 6 -1.59 -7.07 22.06
N GLN A 7 -1.04 -8.28 22.11
CA GLN A 7 0.39 -8.48 21.93
C GLN A 7 0.73 -7.97 20.54
N SER A 8 1.57 -6.94 20.48
CA SER A 8 2.10 -6.44 19.21
C SER A 8 2.96 -7.56 18.60
N ASN A 9 2.48 -8.15 17.51
CA ASN A 9 3.26 -9.08 16.70
C ASN A 9 4.02 -8.25 15.65
N PRO A 10 5.31 -7.93 15.84
CA PRO A 10 6.05 -7.16 14.85
C PRO A 10 6.17 -7.95 13.55
N LEU A 11 6.26 -7.25 12.41
CA LEU A 11 6.37 -7.86 11.08
C LEU A 11 7.44 -8.98 11.03
N PHE A 12 8.58 -8.75 11.67
CA PHE A 12 9.66 -9.73 11.76
C PHE A 12 9.21 -11.04 12.45
N PHE A 13 8.48 -10.95 13.56
CA PHE A 13 7.98 -12.13 14.26
C PHE A 13 6.92 -12.87 13.45
N THR A 14 6.03 -12.16 12.77
CA THR A 14 5.01 -12.79 11.91
C THR A 14 5.62 -13.57 10.75
N ILE A 15 6.72 -13.07 10.18
CA ILE A 15 7.44 -13.74 9.08
C ILE A 15 8.28 -14.90 9.60
N TYR A 16 9.06 -14.68 10.67
CA TYR A 16 10.12 -15.61 11.09
C TYR A 16 9.81 -16.43 12.35
N GLY A 17 8.74 -16.11 13.08
CA GLY A 17 8.32 -16.82 14.31
C GLY A 17 9.21 -16.57 15.52
N ARG A 18 10.12 -15.60 15.40
CA ARG A 18 11.10 -15.21 16.42
C ARG A 18 11.33 -13.70 16.35
N ASN A 19 11.74 -13.10 17.46
CA ASN A 19 12.14 -11.68 17.50
C ASN A 19 13.62 -11.55 17.11
N PRO A 20 14.03 -10.45 16.46
CA PRO A 20 15.43 -10.25 16.15
C PRO A 20 16.18 -10.02 17.47
N ARG A 21 17.26 -10.76 17.69
CA ARG A 21 18.23 -10.53 18.77
C ARG A 21 19.56 -10.18 18.11
N PHE A 22 20.29 -9.24 18.69
CA PHE A 22 21.55 -8.75 18.13
C PHE A 22 22.71 -9.75 18.34
N ASP A 23 22.57 -10.65 19.33
CA ASP A 23 23.56 -11.69 19.62
C ASP A 23 23.55 -12.84 18.59
N SER A 24 24.60 -13.67 18.65
CA SER A 24 24.73 -14.90 17.86
C SER A 24 23.45 -15.76 17.95
N ILE A 25 22.94 -16.21 16.80
CA ILE A 25 21.73 -17.02 16.70
C ILE A 25 21.96 -18.37 17.42
N LYS A 26 21.48 -18.49 18.65
CA LYS A 26 21.44 -19.77 19.36
C LYS A 26 20.24 -20.56 18.84
N ILE A 27 20.51 -21.55 17.99
CA ILE A 27 19.48 -22.49 17.52
C ILE A 27 19.26 -23.50 18.66
N SER A 28 18.27 -23.26 19.51
CA SER A 28 17.84 -24.27 20.50
C SER A 28 17.21 -25.43 19.74
N GLN A 29 17.76 -26.64 19.94
CA GLN A 29 17.27 -27.88 19.34
C GLN A 29 15.97 -28.39 20.02
N ASP A 30 15.51 -27.71 21.08
CA ASP A 30 14.48 -28.23 21.99
C ASP A 30 13.04 -28.14 21.45
N THR A 31 12.81 -27.41 20.35
CA THR A 31 11.49 -27.35 19.71
C THR A 31 11.44 -28.17 18.42
N PRO A 32 10.64 -29.24 18.36
CA PRO A 32 10.38 -29.95 17.11
C PRO A 32 9.87 -28.98 16.03
N SER A 33 10.48 -29.02 14.84
CA SER A 33 10.16 -28.14 13.70
C SER A 33 8.65 -28.04 13.42
N GLY A 34 7.91 -29.15 13.56
CA GLY A 34 6.45 -29.17 13.37
C GLY A 34 5.67 -28.25 14.31
N LYS A 35 6.04 -28.15 15.59
CA LYS A 35 5.36 -27.28 16.57
C LYS A 35 5.60 -25.78 16.27
N LEU A 36 6.76 -25.44 15.71
CA LEU A 36 7.06 -24.08 15.29
C LEU A 36 6.25 -23.70 14.05
N SER A 37 6.15 -24.60 13.07
CA SER A 37 5.39 -24.35 11.84
C SER A 37 3.90 -24.11 12.12
N THR A 38 3.28 -24.93 12.98
CA THR A 38 1.86 -24.75 13.34
C THR A 38 1.63 -23.46 14.10
N LYS A 39 2.54 -23.08 15.01
CA LYS A 39 2.51 -21.78 15.71
C LYS A 39 2.66 -20.61 14.74
N LEU A 40 3.55 -20.71 13.76
CA LEU A 40 3.75 -19.69 12.73
C LEU A 40 2.48 -19.50 11.90
N GLN A 41 1.89 -20.59 11.43
CA GLN A 41 0.64 -20.56 10.67
C GLN A 41 -0.50 -19.92 11.46
N SER A 42 -0.62 -20.23 12.75
CA SER A 42 -1.68 -19.64 13.59
C SER A 42 -1.47 -18.14 13.78
N VAL A 43 -0.25 -17.69 14.07
CA VAL A 43 0.09 -16.26 14.19
C VAL A 43 -0.17 -15.52 12.88
N GLN A 44 0.28 -16.06 11.74
CA GLN A 44 0.07 -15.44 10.43
C GLN A 44 -1.41 -15.33 10.08
N LYS A 45 -2.21 -16.36 10.40
CA LYS A 45 -3.66 -16.33 10.20
C LYS A 45 -4.34 -15.25 11.04
N LEU A 46 -3.94 -15.12 12.31
CA LEU A 46 -4.46 -14.08 13.19
C LEU A 46 -4.11 -12.68 12.66
N VAL A 47 -2.84 -12.42 12.34
CA VAL A 47 -2.37 -11.13 11.83
C VAL A 47 -3.06 -10.77 10.51
N LYS A 48 -3.28 -11.75 9.62
CA LYS A 48 -4.01 -11.53 8.36
C LYS A 48 -5.45 -11.08 8.63
N GLY A 49 -6.16 -11.72 9.57
CA GLY A 49 -7.52 -11.32 9.92
C GLY A 49 -7.59 -9.93 10.53
N GLU A 50 -6.65 -9.58 11.42
CA GLU A 50 -6.54 -8.23 11.98
C GLU A 50 -6.24 -7.19 10.90
N LEU A 51 -5.37 -7.52 9.94
CA LEU A 51 -5.04 -6.65 8.81
C LEU A 51 -6.25 -6.40 7.90
N GLU A 52 -7.03 -7.43 7.58
CA GLU A 52 -8.26 -7.29 6.81
C GLU A 52 -9.29 -6.40 7.53
N SER A 53 -9.45 -6.58 8.85
CA SER A 53 -10.30 -5.71 9.67
C SER A 53 -9.80 -4.26 9.69
N ALA A 54 -8.48 -4.04 9.79
CA ALA A 54 -7.90 -2.72 9.78
C ALA A 54 -8.07 -2.04 8.41
N ILE A 55 -7.80 -2.76 7.31
CA ILE A 55 -7.99 -2.26 5.94
C ILE A 55 -9.44 -1.83 5.70
N THR A 56 -10.40 -2.66 6.11
CA THR A 56 -11.83 -2.34 5.95
C THR A 56 -12.25 -1.11 6.77
N GLN A 57 -11.75 -0.99 8.00
CA GLN A 57 -11.99 0.19 8.83
C GLN A 57 -11.38 1.45 8.20
N PHE A 58 -10.10 1.42 7.79
CA PHE A 58 -9.45 2.57 7.16
C PHE A 58 -10.13 2.96 5.86
N LYS A 59 -10.52 1.98 5.03
CA LYS A 59 -11.29 2.21 3.80
C LYS A 59 -12.58 2.98 4.10
N LYS A 60 -13.36 2.56 5.10
CA LYS A 60 -14.60 3.26 5.50
C LYS A 60 -14.37 4.73 5.82
N TYR A 61 -13.28 5.07 6.52
CA TYR A 61 -12.99 6.47 6.85
C TYR A 61 -12.42 7.27 5.68
N ALA A 62 -11.58 6.65 4.84
CA ALA A 62 -11.04 7.27 3.64
C ALA A 62 -12.15 7.58 2.62
N ASP A 63 -13.03 6.62 2.37
CA ASP A 63 -14.13 6.74 1.40
C ASP A 63 -15.12 7.84 1.78
N ARG A 64 -15.31 8.15 3.08
CA ARG A 64 -16.17 9.26 3.55
C ARG A 64 -15.81 10.63 2.99
N LYS A 65 -14.53 10.88 2.74
CA LYS A 65 -14.04 12.18 2.20
C LYS A 65 -13.71 12.10 0.72
N ARG A 66 -13.93 10.95 0.09
CA ARG A 66 -13.59 10.73 -1.31
C ARG A 66 -14.66 11.35 -2.19
N THR A 67 -14.31 12.36 -2.97
CA THR A 67 -15.18 12.86 -4.04
C THR A 67 -15.20 11.83 -5.18
N ILE A 68 -16.41 11.45 -5.60
CA ILE A 68 -16.59 10.61 -6.79
C ILE A 68 -16.19 11.47 -7.99
N LEU A 69 -15.07 11.11 -8.63
CA LEU A 69 -14.66 11.76 -9.87
C LEU A 69 -15.62 11.31 -10.97
N SER A 70 -16.03 12.22 -11.86
CA SER A 70 -16.68 11.81 -13.10
C SER A 70 -15.71 10.91 -13.87
N ASP A 71 -16.21 9.80 -14.40
CA ASP A 71 -15.40 8.89 -15.22
C ASP A 71 -15.07 9.56 -16.55
N PHE A 72 -13.79 9.51 -16.93
CA PHE A 72 -13.33 9.96 -18.24
C PHE A 72 -13.52 8.84 -19.26
N GLN A 73 -14.02 9.19 -20.43
CA GLN A 73 -14.22 8.28 -21.54
C GLN A 73 -12.98 8.25 -22.45
N PRO A 74 -12.75 7.13 -23.16
CA PRO A 74 -11.79 7.13 -24.26
C PRO A 74 -12.10 8.25 -25.27
N GLY A 75 -11.08 9.01 -25.67
CA GLY A 75 -11.21 10.20 -26.53
C GLY A 75 -11.28 11.53 -25.77
N ASP A 76 -11.51 11.52 -24.46
CA ASP A 76 -11.46 12.75 -23.66
C ASP A 76 -10.03 13.30 -23.58
N SER A 77 -9.89 14.62 -23.60
CA SER A 77 -8.60 15.31 -23.48
C SER A 77 -8.40 15.85 -22.07
N LEU A 78 -7.29 15.46 -21.41
CA LEU A 78 -7.00 15.82 -20.01
C LEU A 78 -5.63 16.46 -19.86
N TRP A 79 -5.55 17.45 -18.97
CA TRP A 79 -4.30 18.08 -18.56
C TRP A 79 -3.63 17.28 -17.44
N LEU A 80 -2.31 17.10 -17.52
CA LEU A 80 -1.53 16.41 -16.49
C LEU A 80 -0.80 17.40 -15.59
N SER A 81 -0.84 17.19 -14.28
CA SER A 81 -0.06 17.99 -13.35
C SER A 81 1.44 17.69 -13.50
N SER A 82 2.25 18.72 -13.71
CA SER A 82 3.72 18.60 -13.83
C SER A 82 4.44 18.44 -12.47
N LYS A 83 3.73 18.47 -11.35
CA LYS A 83 4.30 18.55 -9.98
C LYS A 83 5.42 17.54 -9.72
N ASN A 84 5.24 16.31 -10.23
CA ASN A 84 6.14 15.17 -10.07
C ASN A 84 6.79 14.71 -11.39
N ILE A 85 6.69 15.52 -12.46
CA ILE A 85 7.26 15.22 -13.77
C ILE A 85 8.48 16.12 -13.98
N LYS A 86 9.59 15.54 -14.44
CA LYS A 86 10.76 16.32 -14.83
C LYS A 86 10.49 16.90 -16.22
N THR A 87 10.40 18.23 -16.30
CA THR A 87 10.31 18.92 -17.58
C THR A 87 11.71 19.22 -18.13
N THR A 88 11.79 19.61 -19.40
CA THR A 88 13.04 20.01 -20.06
C THR A 88 13.70 21.23 -19.39
N ARG A 89 12.91 22.01 -18.66
CA ARG A 89 13.38 23.21 -17.98
C ARG A 89 14.23 22.86 -16.76
N PRO A 90 15.41 23.50 -16.57
CA PRO A 90 16.31 23.15 -15.47
C PRO A 90 15.78 23.52 -14.08
N THR A 91 14.85 24.49 -13.99
CA THR A 91 14.24 24.91 -12.72
C THR A 91 12.71 25.00 -12.83
N LYS A 92 12.03 24.73 -11.72
CA LYS A 92 10.55 24.77 -11.62
C LYS A 92 9.95 26.18 -11.70
N LYS A 93 10.74 27.22 -11.44
CA LYS A 93 10.24 28.61 -11.49
C LYS A 93 9.91 28.96 -12.95
N LEU A 94 8.69 29.35 -13.25
CA LEU A 94 8.20 29.57 -14.63
C LEU A 94 8.22 28.29 -15.50
N SER A 95 8.17 27.09 -14.90
CA SER A 95 7.86 25.87 -15.66
C SER A 95 6.35 25.70 -15.82
N GLU A 96 5.95 24.87 -16.76
CA GLU A 96 4.54 24.50 -16.94
C GLU A 96 4.02 23.84 -15.65
N ILE A 97 2.83 24.24 -15.19
CA ILE A 97 2.14 23.61 -14.04
C ILE A 97 1.26 22.44 -14.53
N TRP A 98 0.72 22.60 -15.73
CA TRP A 98 -0.11 21.63 -16.43
C TRP A 98 0.52 21.33 -17.79
N LEU A 99 0.83 20.07 -18.02
CA LEU A 99 1.25 19.54 -19.31
C LEU A 99 -0.01 19.28 -20.14
N GLY A 100 0.14 19.46 -21.45
CA GLY A 100 -0.92 19.60 -22.46
C GLY A 100 -2.12 18.66 -22.36
N PRO A 101 -3.14 18.88 -23.21
CA PRO A 101 -4.23 17.93 -23.32
C PRO A 101 -3.70 16.63 -23.91
N PHE A 102 -3.78 15.55 -23.14
CA PHE A 102 -3.51 14.20 -23.60
C PHE A 102 -4.82 13.43 -23.72
N GLU A 103 -4.96 12.68 -24.81
CA GLU A 103 -6.15 11.88 -25.07
C GLU A 103 -6.15 10.63 -24.19
N VAL A 104 -7.30 10.32 -23.58
CA VAL A 104 -7.52 9.08 -22.85
C VAL A 104 -7.71 7.94 -23.85
N LEU A 105 -6.85 6.93 -23.79
CA LEU A 105 -6.98 5.73 -24.61
C LEU A 105 -7.93 4.71 -23.97
N LYS A 106 -7.78 4.48 -22.66
CA LYS A 106 -8.62 3.54 -21.90
C LYS A 106 -8.48 3.72 -20.39
N LYS A 107 -9.51 3.33 -19.64
CA LYS A 107 -9.47 3.21 -18.18
C LYS A 107 -8.80 1.87 -17.79
N ILE A 108 -7.73 1.93 -16.99
CA ILE A 108 -7.00 0.74 -16.49
C ILE A 108 -7.53 0.32 -15.11
N ALA A 109 -7.81 1.30 -14.25
CA ALA A 109 -8.35 1.08 -12.91
C ALA A 109 -9.27 2.23 -12.49
N ILE A 110 -9.85 2.16 -11.29
CA ILE A 110 -10.82 3.14 -10.77
C ILE A 110 -10.31 4.59 -10.93
N ASN A 111 -9.03 4.83 -10.66
CA ASN A 111 -8.38 6.14 -10.73
C ASN A 111 -7.16 6.17 -11.66
N SER A 112 -7.06 5.23 -12.62
CA SER A 112 -5.89 5.12 -13.48
C SER A 112 -6.31 4.97 -14.93
N TYR A 113 -5.79 5.86 -15.77
CA TYR A 113 -6.12 5.98 -17.19
C TYR A 113 -4.83 5.88 -18.01
N ASN A 114 -4.92 5.19 -19.15
CA ASN A 114 -3.86 5.20 -20.14
C ASN A 114 -4.04 6.43 -21.03
N LEU A 115 -2.97 7.20 -21.23
CA LEU A 115 -2.99 8.43 -22.01
C LEU A 115 -2.11 8.26 -23.26
N ASN A 116 -2.49 8.93 -24.34
CA ASN A 116 -1.70 9.00 -25.56
C ASN A 116 -0.63 10.09 -25.42
N PHE A 117 0.64 9.71 -25.43
CA PHE A 117 1.79 10.62 -25.38
C PHE A 117 2.51 10.65 -26.74
N PRO A 118 3.06 11.81 -27.16
CA PRO A 118 3.89 11.92 -28.36
C PRO A 118 5.29 11.31 -28.17
#